data_AF-A0A364XX09-F1
#
_entry.id   AF-A0A364XX09-F1
#
_cell.length_a   1.000
_cell.length_b   1.000
_cell.length_c   1.000
_cell.angle_alpha   90.00
_cell.angle_beta   90.00
_cell.angle_gamma   90.00
#
_symmetry.space_group_name_H-M   'P 1'
#
loop_
_entity.id
_entity.type
_entity.pdbx_description
1 polymer ?
#
loop_
_entity_poly.entity_id
_entity_poly.type
_entity_poly.pdbx_seq_one_letter_code
_entity_poly.pdbx_strand_id
1 'polypeptide(L)'
;MKKYLFLLFVIGLCAPAFAQQANQKGPVITFEKKTFDFGDIKQGDKVEHTFTFTNTGTEPLIITNVEVTCGCTTPKGFTRDPIAPGGKSEITVAFNSAGKLGRQNKVVTVVSNAVNAGGNKISFTANVLAGESVQ
;
A
#
# COMPACT_ATOMS: atom_id res chain seq x y z
N MET A 1 -28.25 17.00 -59.35
CA MET A 1 -29.12 17.92 -58.57
C MET A 1 -29.83 17.11 -57.50
N LYS A 2 -29.70 17.54 -56.22
CA LYS A 2 -30.53 17.19 -55.03
C LYS A 2 -30.42 15.72 -54.58
N LYS A 3 -30.31 15.35 -53.31
CA LYS A 3 -30.43 16.03 -52.00
C LYS A 3 -29.92 14.98 -50.96
N TYR A 4 -29.33 15.45 -49.86
CA TYR A 4 -29.06 14.83 -48.55
C TYR A 4 -29.45 13.35 -48.32
N LEU A 5 -28.69 12.56 -47.57
CA LEU A 5 -28.87 12.35 -46.11
C LEU A 5 -28.55 10.84 -45.92
N PHE A 6 -27.69 10.30 -45.06
CA PHE A 6 -27.71 10.31 -43.59
C PHE A 6 -26.40 9.63 -43.12
N LEU A 7 -25.79 10.15 -42.06
CA LEU A 7 -24.71 9.50 -41.31
C LEU A 7 -25.12 8.09 -40.84
N LEU A 8 -24.22 7.10 -40.96
CA LEU A 8 -24.19 5.97 -40.03
C LEU A 8 -22.82 5.91 -39.36
N PHE A 9 -22.79 6.63 -38.24
CA PHE A 9 -21.86 6.56 -37.14
C PHE A 9 -21.90 5.14 -36.56
N VAL A 10 -20.98 4.26 -36.95
CA VAL A 10 -20.79 2.97 -36.25
C VAL A 10 -20.00 3.26 -34.99
N ILE A 11 -20.76 3.49 -33.93
CA ILE A 11 -20.31 3.69 -32.55
C ILE A 11 -19.45 2.49 -32.15
N GLY A 12 -18.17 2.76 -31.90
CA GLY A 12 -17.30 1.82 -31.22
C GLY A 12 -17.85 1.51 -29.84
N LEU A 13 -18.29 0.27 -29.63
CA LEU A 13 -18.71 -0.25 -28.34
C LEU A 13 -17.45 -0.52 -27.49
N CYS A 14 -16.81 0.54 -27.01
CA CYS A 14 -15.88 0.44 -25.90
C CYS A 14 -16.74 0.30 -24.63
N ALA A 15 -17.05 -0.93 -24.24
CA ALA A 15 -17.64 -1.17 -22.93
C ALA A 15 -16.61 -0.70 -21.89
N PRO A 16 -16.94 0.27 -21.00
CA PRO A 16 -16.10 0.49 -19.84
C PRO A 16 -16.12 -0.82 -19.04
N ALA A 17 -14.97 -1.46 -18.94
CA ALA A 17 -14.74 -2.52 -17.97
C ALA A 17 -14.86 -1.88 -16.58
N PHE A 18 -16.08 -1.75 -16.08
CA PHE A 18 -16.32 -1.47 -14.68
C PHE A 18 -15.72 -2.66 -13.93
N ALA A 19 -14.54 -2.43 -13.35
CA ALA A 19 -13.90 -3.37 -12.45
C ALA A 19 -14.94 -3.78 -11.41
N GLN A 20 -15.25 -5.08 -11.37
CA GLN A 20 -16.19 -5.67 -10.43
C GLN A 20 -15.64 -5.45 -9.01
N GLN A 21 -15.99 -4.33 -8.36
CA GLN A 21 -15.76 -4.16 -6.94
C GLN A 21 -16.71 -5.14 -6.25
N ALA A 22 -16.17 -6.29 -5.88
CA ALA A 22 -16.85 -7.24 -5.03
C ALA A 22 -17.38 -6.46 -3.81
N ASN A 23 -18.70 -6.40 -3.69
CA ASN A 23 -19.39 -5.80 -2.56
C ASN A 23 -19.20 -6.73 -1.35
N GLN A 24 -17.97 -6.75 -0.83
CA GLN A 24 -17.58 -7.54 0.33
C GLN A 24 -18.25 -6.90 1.54
N LYS A 25 -19.29 -7.55 2.08
CA LYS A 25 -19.89 -7.14 3.34
C LYS A 25 -18.86 -7.30 4.46
N GLY A 26 -18.57 -6.21 5.18
CA GLY A 26 -17.58 -6.17 6.26
C GLY A 26 -16.53 -5.07 6.08
N PRO A 27 -15.55 -4.97 6.99
CA PRO A 27 -14.45 -4.01 6.89
C PRO A 27 -13.47 -4.41 5.78
N VAL A 28 -13.00 -3.43 5.01
CA VAL A 28 -12.07 -3.66 3.89
C VAL A 28 -10.93 -2.66 3.98
N ILE A 29 -9.69 -3.15 4.06
CA ILE A 29 -8.50 -2.30 4.06
C ILE A 29 -7.98 -2.09 2.63
N THR A 30 -7.87 -0.83 2.21
CA THR A 30 -7.33 -0.46 0.89
C THR A 30 -6.23 0.59 1.03
N PHE A 31 -5.00 0.22 0.69
CA PHE A 31 -3.85 1.12 0.67
C PHE A 31 -3.82 1.97 -0.60
N GLU A 32 -3.41 3.23 -0.48
CA GLU A 32 -3.17 4.11 -1.64
C GLU A 32 -1.98 3.58 -2.49
N LYS A 33 -0.94 3.11 -1.81
CA LYS A 33 0.17 2.36 -2.40
C LYS A 33 0.58 1.22 -1.47
N LYS A 34 0.93 0.07 -2.03
CA LYS A 34 1.38 -1.10 -1.25
C LYS A 34 2.89 -1.30 -1.24
N THR A 35 3.61 -0.57 -2.10
CA THR A 35 5.06 -0.74 -2.27
C THR A 35 5.74 0.61 -2.25
N PHE A 36 6.90 0.69 -1.61
CA PHE A 36 7.77 1.86 -1.65
C PHE A 36 9.22 1.45 -1.91
N ASP A 37 9.97 2.24 -2.67
CA ASP A 37 11.40 2.02 -2.88
C ASP A 37 12.18 3.19 -2.29
N PHE A 38 13.02 2.90 -1.30
CA PHE A 38 13.94 3.89 -0.74
C PHE A 38 15.12 4.18 -1.69
N GLY A 39 15.31 3.36 -2.73
CA GLY A 39 16.45 3.48 -3.63
C GLY A 39 17.75 3.13 -2.91
N ASP A 40 18.82 3.84 -3.26
CA ASP A 40 20.14 3.67 -2.64
C ASP A 40 20.22 4.42 -1.32
N ILE A 41 20.57 3.70 -0.26
CA ILE A 41 20.83 4.25 1.08
C ILE A 41 22.18 3.77 1.59
N LYS A 42 22.79 4.50 2.53
CA LYS A 42 24.07 4.09 3.13
C LYS A 42 23.83 3.19 4.33
N GLN A 43 24.73 2.24 4.56
CA GLN A 43 24.70 1.42 5.76
C GLN A 43 24.71 2.30 7.03
N GLY A 44 23.75 2.06 7.91
CA GLY A 44 23.55 2.82 9.14
C GLY A 44 22.45 3.88 9.04
N ASP A 45 21.99 4.20 7.83
CA ASP A 45 20.85 5.09 7.62
C ASP A 45 19.59 4.55 8.28
N LYS A 46 18.80 5.48 8.80
CA LYS A 46 17.44 5.25 9.30
C LYS A 46 16.49 5.99 8.37
N VAL A 47 15.71 5.23 7.62
CA VAL A 47 14.74 5.77 6.65
C VAL A 47 13.33 5.36 7.05
N GLU A 48 12.33 6.16 6.70
CA GLU A 48 10.95 5.86 7.02
C GLU A 48 9.99 6.25 5.89
N HIS A 49 8.88 5.54 5.80
CA HIS A 49 7.81 5.82 4.85
C HIS A 49 6.45 5.59 5.49
N THR A 50 5.50 6.48 5.21
CA THR A 50 4.13 6.39 5.68
C THR A 50 3.22 5.86 4.58
N PHE A 51 2.57 4.74 4.87
CA PHE A 51 1.56 4.13 4.02
C PHE A 51 0.16 4.56 4.49
N THR A 52 -0.55 5.30 3.65
CA THR A 52 -1.94 5.69 3.88
C THR A 52 -2.89 4.64 3.34
N PHE A 53 -3.96 4.37 4.09
CA PHE A 53 -5.03 3.46 3.69
C PHE A 53 -6.40 4.00 4.08
N THR A 54 -7.42 3.44 3.44
CA THR A 54 -8.83 3.76 3.65
C THR A 54 -9.59 2.48 3.99
N ASN A 55 -10.53 2.56 4.93
CA ASN A 55 -11.55 1.53 5.09
C ASN A 55 -12.60 1.69 3.98
N THR A 56 -12.51 0.90 2.91
CA THR A 56 -13.45 0.94 1.78
C THR A 56 -14.61 -0.05 1.95
N GLY A 57 -14.73 -0.65 3.14
CA GLY A 57 -15.77 -1.61 3.48
C GLY A 57 -17.03 -0.95 4.02
N THR A 58 -17.91 -1.76 4.56
CA THR A 58 -19.23 -1.32 5.09
C THR A 58 -19.30 -1.33 6.61
N GLU A 59 -18.26 -1.82 7.29
CA GLU A 59 -18.19 -1.93 8.75
C GLU A 59 -16.86 -1.35 9.28
N PRO A 60 -16.76 -1.00 10.59
CA PRO A 60 -15.53 -0.46 11.15
C PRO A 60 -14.33 -1.41 11.06
N LEU A 61 -13.21 -0.88 10.57
CA LEU A 61 -11.93 -1.57 10.46
C LEU A 61 -11.11 -1.35 11.74
N ILE A 62 -10.59 -2.42 12.34
CA ILE A 62 -9.78 -2.40 13.56
C ILE A 62 -8.43 -3.03 13.28
N ILE A 63 -7.35 -2.29 13.56
CA ILE A 63 -5.97 -2.78 13.43
C ILE A 63 -5.51 -3.37 14.77
N THR A 64 -5.24 -4.68 14.79
CA THR A 64 -4.86 -5.43 15.99
C THR A 64 -3.36 -5.65 16.11
N ASN A 65 -2.61 -5.61 15.01
CA ASN A 65 -1.16 -5.63 15.06
C ASN A 65 -0.53 -5.16 13.73
N VAL A 66 0.76 -4.89 13.74
CA VAL A 66 1.57 -4.75 12.54
C VAL A 66 2.82 -5.61 12.71
N GLU A 67 2.92 -6.65 11.90
CA GLU A 67 3.97 -7.67 11.96
C GLU A 67 5.06 -7.40 10.93
N VAL A 68 6.32 -7.56 11.37
CA VAL A 68 7.51 -7.35 10.55
C VAL A 68 8.39 -8.61 10.58
N THR A 69 9.10 -8.87 9.49
CA THR A 69 9.94 -10.09 9.38
C THR A 69 11.27 -9.99 10.14
N CYS A 70 11.80 -8.78 10.37
CA CYS A 70 13.06 -8.54 11.09
C CYS A 70 12.91 -7.42 12.11
N GLY A 71 13.68 -7.47 13.20
CA GLY A 71 13.82 -6.35 14.14
C GLY A 71 14.49 -5.10 13.54
N CYS A 72 14.94 -5.16 12.29
CA CYS A 72 15.47 -4.03 11.54
C CYS A 72 14.38 -3.11 10.98
N THR A 73 13.11 -3.52 11.05
CA THR A 73 11.95 -2.72 10.65
C THR A 73 11.08 -2.45 11.87
N THR A 74 10.60 -1.23 12.04
CA THR A 74 9.75 -0.83 13.17
C THR A 74 8.49 -0.15 12.64
N PRO A 75 7.29 -0.74 12.84
CA PRO A 75 6.04 -0.08 12.51
C PRO A 75 5.66 0.94 13.59
N LYS A 76 5.09 2.08 13.19
CA LYS A 76 4.70 3.20 14.05
C LYS A 76 3.44 3.89 13.49
N GLY A 77 2.84 4.77 14.29
CA GLY A 77 1.83 5.73 13.82
C GLY A 77 0.48 5.15 13.43
N PHE A 78 0.17 3.90 13.81
CA PHE A 78 -1.10 3.26 13.49
C PHE A 78 -2.06 3.30 14.67
N THR A 79 -3.33 3.65 14.41
CA THR A 79 -4.35 3.73 15.45
C THR A 79 -4.86 2.35 15.86
N ARG A 80 -5.33 2.26 17.12
CA ARG A 80 -6.10 1.12 17.65
C ARG A 80 -7.59 1.38 17.69
N ASP A 81 -8.00 2.62 17.42
CA ASP A 81 -9.39 3.00 17.39
C ASP A 81 -10.06 2.44 16.12
N PRO A 82 -11.37 2.12 16.18
CA PRO A 82 -12.12 1.70 15.00
C PRO A 82 -12.13 2.79 13.92
N ILE A 83 -11.75 2.41 12.70
CA ILE A 83 -11.78 3.28 11.52
C ILE A 83 -13.12 3.06 10.81
N ALA A 84 -13.99 4.05 10.84
CA ALA A 84 -15.32 3.99 10.21
C ALA A 84 -15.23 3.74 8.69
N PRO A 85 -16.30 3.22 8.05
CA PRO A 85 -16.40 3.17 6.58
C PRO A 85 -16.07 4.51 5.92
N GLY A 86 -15.23 4.49 4.89
CA GLY A 86 -14.69 5.69 4.22
C GLY A 86 -13.57 6.41 4.99
N GLY A 87 -13.31 6.03 6.24
CA GLY A 87 -12.27 6.62 7.08
C GLY A 87 -10.87 6.30 6.57
N LYS A 88 -9.98 7.29 6.67
CA LYS A 88 -8.55 7.17 6.35
C LYS A 88 -7.70 7.00 7.61
N SER A 89 -6.60 6.28 7.48
CA SER A 89 -5.57 6.12 8.51
C SER A 89 -4.23 5.82 7.85
N GLU A 90 -3.17 5.76 8.64
CA GLU A 90 -1.81 5.53 8.16
C GLU A 90 -1.02 4.55 9.03
N ILE A 91 0.06 4.02 8.47
CA ILE A 91 1.11 3.24 9.16
C ILE A 91 2.46 3.74 8.66
N THR A 92 3.34 4.17 9.56
CA THR A 92 4.72 4.49 9.24
C THR A 92 5.59 3.27 9.47
N VAL A 93 6.45 2.93 8.50
CA VAL A 93 7.49 1.90 8.66
C VAL A 93 8.85 2.56 8.66
N ALA A 94 9.61 2.33 9.73
CA ALA A 94 10.99 2.77 9.84
C ALA A 94 11.94 1.58 9.59
N PHE A 95 12.98 1.77 8.80
CA PHE A 95 14.01 0.78 8.51
C PHE A 95 15.36 1.28 9.00
N ASN A 96 16.03 0.47 9.82
CA ASN A 96 17.41 0.68 10.23
C ASN A 96 18.33 -0.24 9.41
N SER A 97 19.15 0.38 8.57
CA SER A 97 20.06 -0.34 7.66
C SER A 97 21.39 -0.76 8.30
N ALA A 98 21.60 -0.49 9.60
CA ALA A 98 22.79 -0.91 10.32
C ALA A 98 23.01 -2.44 10.20
N GLY A 99 24.23 -2.82 9.81
CA GLY A 99 24.60 -4.21 9.57
C GLY A 99 23.86 -4.89 8.40
N LYS A 100 23.26 -4.10 7.49
CA LYS A 100 22.67 -4.57 6.22
C LYS A 100 23.52 -4.07 5.06
N LEU A 101 23.52 -4.83 3.97
CA LEU A 101 24.21 -4.52 2.71
C LEU A 101 23.41 -5.11 1.54
N GLY A 102 23.54 -4.49 0.36
CA GLY A 102 22.88 -4.90 -0.86
C GLY A 102 21.35 -4.76 -0.81
N ARG A 103 20.68 -5.44 -1.75
CA ARG A 103 19.23 -5.35 -1.92
C ARG A 103 18.46 -5.91 -0.72
N GLN A 104 17.62 -5.09 -0.15
CA GLN A 104 16.66 -5.42 0.89
C GLN A 104 15.25 -5.40 0.29
N ASN A 105 14.47 -6.45 0.57
CA ASN A 105 13.04 -6.50 0.30
C ASN A 105 12.36 -6.90 1.61
N LYS A 106 11.51 -6.02 2.14
CA LYS A 106 10.84 -6.21 3.43
C LYS A 106 9.34 -6.16 3.23
N VAL A 107 8.66 -7.10 3.87
CA VAL A 107 7.19 -7.16 3.88
C VAL A 107 6.72 -6.86 5.29
N VAL A 108 5.68 -6.04 5.38
CA VAL A 108 4.98 -5.71 6.61
C VAL A 108 3.54 -6.18 6.47
N THR A 109 3.06 -6.95 7.44
CA THR A 109 1.71 -7.50 7.46
C THR A 109 0.89 -6.77 8.50
N VAL A 110 -0.21 -6.16 8.07
CA VAL A 110 -1.17 -5.49 8.94
C VAL A 110 -2.20 -6.51 9.41
N VAL A 111 -2.29 -6.75 10.70
CA VAL A 111 -3.27 -7.68 11.27
C VAL A 111 -4.50 -6.86 11.66
N SER A 112 -5.67 -7.27 11.14
CA SER A 112 -6.92 -6.55 11.31
C SER A 112 -8.11 -7.48 11.17
N ASN A 113 -9.32 -6.97 11.41
CA ASN A 113 -10.58 -7.67 11.15
C ASN A 113 -11.04 -7.59 9.67
N ALA A 114 -10.21 -7.05 8.76
CA ALA A 114 -10.57 -6.87 7.35
C ALA A 114 -10.88 -8.22 6.66
N VAL A 115 -11.94 -8.26 5.85
CA VAL A 115 -12.40 -9.49 5.17
C VAL A 115 -11.69 -9.73 3.83
N ASN A 116 -11.02 -8.72 3.28
CA ASN A 116 -10.34 -8.84 1.99
C ASN A 116 -8.97 -9.51 2.14
N ALA A 117 -8.89 -10.79 1.73
CA ALA A 117 -7.66 -11.57 1.71
C ALA A 117 -6.54 -10.85 0.91
N GLY A 118 -5.33 -10.79 1.48
CA GLY A 118 -4.16 -10.17 0.83
C GLY A 118 -4.21 -8.64 0.72
N GLY A 119 -5.27 -8.00 1.21
CA GLY A 119 -5.38 -6.54 1.30
C GLY A 119 -4.36 -5.90 2.23
N ASN A 120 -3.85 -6.69 3.16
CA ASN A 120 -3.20 -6.26 4.39
C ASN A 120 -1.67 -6.28 4.36
N LYS A 121 -1.06 -6.54 3.21
CA LYS A 121 0.41 -6.56 3.04
C LYS A 121 0.87 -5.30 2.33
N ILE A 122 1.90 -4.68 2.89
CA ILE A 122 2.70 -3.62 2.29
C ILE A 122 4.16 -4.08 2.25
N SER A 123 4.95 -3.53 1.34
CA SER A 123 6.37 -3.84 1.25
C SER A 123 7.20 -2.61 0.93
N PHE A 124 8.49 -2.71 1.23
CA PHE A 124 9.45 -1.75 0.73
C PHE A 124 10.75 -2.43 0.28
N THR A 125 11.44 -1.75 -0.63
CA THR A 125 12.79 -2.10 -1.06
C THR A 125 13.78 -1.00 -0.71
N ALA A 126 15.04 -1.40 -0.58
CA ALA A 126 16.18 -0.49 -0.47
C ALA A 126 17.42 -1.21 -0.99
N ASN A 127 18.36 -0.49 -1.58
CA ASN A 127 19.70 -0.99 -1.86
C ASN A 127 20.68 -0.35 -0.88
N VAL A 128 21.26 -1.15 0.01
CA VAL A 128 22.15 -0.64 1.06
C VAL A 128 23.60 -0.68 0.58
N LEU A 129 24.15 0.49 0.31
CA LEU A 129 25.54 0.68 -0.06
C LEU A 129 26.44 0.62 1.19
N ALA A 130 27.69 0.19 1.01
CA ALA A 130 28.68 0.30 2.07
C ALA A 130 28.82 1.78 2.47
N GLY A 131 28.79 2.05 3.78
CA GLY A 131 29.20 3.36 4.28
C GLY A 131 30.69 3.54 4.01
N GLU A 132 31.13 4.76 3.71
CA GLU A 132 32.55 5.06 3.70
C GLU A 132 33.11 4.73 5.09
N SER A 133 34.05 3.79 5.15
CA SER A 133 34.80 3.53 6.38
C SER A 133 35.53 4.81 6.73
N VAL A 134 35.08 5.51 7.76
CA VAL A 134 35.92 6.50 8.44
C VAL A 134 37.11 5.70 9.00
N GLN A 135 38.23 5.78 8.28
CA GLN A 135 39.53 5.31 8.74
C GLN A 135 39.95 6.08 10.00
#